data_AF-A0A1G6MWV3-F1
#
_entry.id   AF-A0A1G6MWV3-F1
#
_cell.length_a   1.000
_cell.length_b   1.000
_cell.length_c   1.000
_cell.angle_alpha   90.00
_cell.angle_beta   90.00
_cell.angle_gamma   90.00
#
_symmetry.space_group_name_H-M   'P 1'
#
loop_
_entity.id
_entity.type
_entity.pdbx_description
1 polymer ?
#
loop_
_entity_poly.entity_id
_entity_poly.type
_entity_poly.pdbx_seq_one_letter_code
_entity_poly.pdbx_strand_id
1 'polypeptide(L)'
;MQLNRVEVFALHKLLQDDSQMAQTVISSSVRVHERVRTRAGFFSVLHLPRRLELSRELQERRWPFRLKRRRGVGYFVCWLEERSLCLEAVIERGECPADLVPELFT
;
A
#
# COMPACT_ATOMS: atom_id res chain seq x y z
N MET A 1 -0.25 13.50 -6.75
CA MET A 1 0.29 13.56 -5.36
C MET A 1 1.47 12.61 -5.22
N GLN A 2 2.36 12.79 -4.23
CA GLN A 2 3.42 11.81 -3.93
C GLN A 2 2.94 10.76 -2.93
N LEU A 3 3.62 9.61 -2.96
CA LEU A 3 3.53 8.59 -1.92
C LEU A 3 3.84 9.18 -0.54
N ASN A 4 3.01 8.88 0.45
CA ASN A 4 3.29 9.20 1.84
C ASN A 4 4.07 8.06 2.52
N ARG A 5 4.47 8.28 3.78
CA ARG A 5 5.29 7.31 4.52
C ARG A 5 4.59 5.95 4.70
N VAL A 6 3.28 5.90 4.94
CA VAL A 6 2.55 4.63 5.16
C VAL A 6 2.36 3.85 3.86
N GLU A 7 2.14 4.53 2.74
CA GLU A 7 2.05 3.87 1.43
C GLU A 7 3.40 3.28 1.02
N VAL A 8 4.50 4.03 1.20
CA VAL A 8 5.87 3.51 0.98
C VAL A 8 6.14 2.28 1.85
N PHE A 9 5.79 2.35 3.13
CA PHE A 9 5.94 1.21 4.05
C PHE A 9 5.14 -0.02 3.59
N ALA A 10 3.86 0.17 3.25
CA ALA A 10 2.99 -0.91 2.82
C ALA A 10 3.52 -1.57 1.54
N LEU A 11 3.95 -0.78 0.55
CA LEU A 11 4.53 -1.28 -0.70
C LEU A 11 5.83 -2.05 -0.47
N HIS A 12 6.71 -1.56 0.41
CA HIS A 12 7.92 -2.30 0.80
C HIS A 12 7.59 -3.66 1.41
N LYS A 13 6.54 -3.77 2.22
CA LYS A 13 6.12 -5.04 2.82
C LYS A 13 5.48 -5.98 1.81
N LEU A 14 4.61 -5.46 0.95
CA LEU A 14 3.89 -6.22 -0.06
C LEU A 14 4.79 -6.76 -1.17
N LEU A 15 5.85 -6.03 -1.51
CA LEU A 15 6.77 -6.34 -2.60
C LEU A 15 8.15 -6.78 -2.09
N GLN A 16 8.26 -7.21 -0.83
CA GLN A 16 9.55 -7.59 -0.22
C GLN A 16 10.25 -8.74 -0.98
N ASP A 17 9.48 -9.61 -1.63
CA ASP A 17 9.99 -10.75 -2.40
C ASP A 17 10.38 -10.36 -3.85
N ASP A 18 10.08 -9.13 -4.28
CA ASP A 18 10.43 -8.57 -5.58
C ASP A 18 11.04 -7.17 -5.43
N SER A 19 12.33 -7.16 -5.10
CA SER A 19 13.08 -5.93 -4.81
C SER A 19 13.13 -4.95 -5.99
N GLN A 20 13.14 -5.45 -7.23
CA GLN A 20 13.12 -4.62 -8.43
C GLN A 20 11.76 -3.93 -8.59
N MET A 21 10.66 -4.66 -8.36
CA MET A 21 9.32 -4.10 -8.37
C MET A 21 9.13 -3.07 -7.27
N ALA A 22 9.58 -3.35 -6.05
CA ALA A 22 9.51 -2.43 -4.92
C ALA A 22 10.21 -1.10 -5.24
N GLN A 23 11.45 -1.14 -5.76
CA GLN A 23 12.18 0.07 -6.16
C GLN A 23 11.45 0.87 -7.25
N THR A 24 10.86 0.15 -8.19
CA THR A 24 10.14 0.72 -9.32
C THR A 24 8.90 1.49 -8.86
N VAL A 25 8.07 0.87 -8.02
CA VAL A 25 6.81 1.46 -7.54
C VAL A 25 7.05 2.59 -6.53
N ILE A 26 8.14 2.52 -5.77
CA ILE A 26 8.49 3.52 -4.74
C ILE A 26 9.31 4.68 -5.34
N SER A 27 9.64 4.61 -6.62
CA SER A 27 10.36 5.69 -7.31
C SER A 27 9.57 6.99 -7.33
N SER A 28 10.29 8.11 -7.43
CA SER A 28 9.72 9.47 -7.50
C SER A 28 8.81 9.71 -8.73
N SER A 29 8.84 8.79 -9.70
CA SER A 29 8.05 8.83 -10.91
C SER A 29 6.60 8.36 -10.70
N VAL A 30 6.33 7.58 -9.66
CA VAL A 30 4.97 7.11 -9.34
C VAL A 30 4.21 8.21 -8.61
N ARG A 31 2.96 8.41 -9.05
CA ARG A 31 2.08 9.44 -8.50
C ARG A 31 0.82 8.78 -7.96
N VAL A 32 0.44 9.18 -6.76
CA VAL A 32 -0.89 8.87 -6.23
C VAL A 32 -1.90 9.76 -6.95
N HIS A 33 -2.82 9.11 -7.66
CA HIS A 33 -3.93 9.73 -8.36
C HIS A 33 -5.09 10.00 -7.39
N GLU A 34 -5.44 9.00 -6.60
CA GLU A 34 -6.50 9.06 -5.61
C GLU A 34 -6.01 8.53 -4.27
N ARG A 35 -6.42 9.18 -3.18
CA ARG A 35 -6.23 8.69 -1.81
C ARG A 35 -7.48 8.97 -1.02
N VAL A 36 -8.09 7.91 -0.51
CA VAL A 36 -9.30 7.96 0.30
C VAL A 36 -9.00 7.35 1.65
N ARG A 37 -9.41 8.05 2.70
CA ARG A 37 -9.41 7.50 4.05
C ARG A 37 -10.74 6.79 4.29
N THR A 38 -10.68 5.54 4.75
CA THR A 38 -11.88 4.74 5.03
C THR A 38 -12.09 4.64 6.54
N ARG A 39 -13.23 4.09 6.96
CA ARG A 39 -13.47 3.78 8.38
C ARG A 39 -12.52 2.72 8.94
N ALA A 40 -11.92 1.91 8.06
CA ALA A 40 -11.06 0.79 8.41
C ALA A 40 -9.59 0.99 8.01
N GLY A 41 -9.20 2.14 7.45
CA GLY A 41 -7.83 2.39 7.00
C GLY A 41 -7.77 3.39 5.87
N PHE A 42 -7.24 2.97 4.72
CA PHE A 42 -7.14 3.82 3.53
C PHE A 42 -7.16 3.00 2.24
N PHE A 43 -7.46 3.69 1.15
CA PHE A 43 -7.35 3.22 -0.22
C PHE A 43 -6.58 4.27 -1.05
N SER A 44 -5.67 3.81 -1.90
CA SER A 44 -4.87 4.66 -2.78
C SER A 44 -4.79 4.04 -4.18
N VAL A 45 -4.98 4.87 -5.20
CA VAL A 45 -4.76 4.51 -6.61
C VAL A 45 -3.49 5.20 -7.09
N LEU A 46 -2.50 4.42 -7.48
CA LEU A 46 -1.21 4.90 -7.96
C LEU A 46 -1.14 4.75 -9.47
N HIS A 47 -0.90 5.84 -10.18
CA HIS A 47 -0.66 5.80 -11.61
C HIS A 47 0.79 5.41 -11.86
N LEU A 48 0.97 4.32 -12.60
CA LEU A 48 2.26 3.84 -13.05
C LEU A 48 2.62 4.53 -14.39
N PRO A 49 3.82 5.13 -14.50
CA PRO A 49 4.31 5.65 -15.77
C PRO A 49 4.28 4.55 -16.85
N ARG A 50 4.00 4.92 -18.12
CA ARG A 50 3.98 3.99 -19.26
C ARG A 50 5.24 3.12 -19.42
N ARG A 51 6.38 3.53 -18.86
CA ARG A 51 7.65 2.79 -18.89
C ARG A 51 7.76 1.73 -17.78
N LEU A 52 6.93 1.84 -16.74
CA LEU A 52 6.80 0.83 -15.70
C LEU A 52 5.78 -0.18 -16.19
N GLU A 53 6.21 -1.04 -17.11
CA GLU A 53 5.53 -2.31 -17.33
C GLU A 53 5.79 -3.16 -16.09
N LEU A 54 5.03 -2.90 -15.02
CA LEU A 54 4.80 -3.96 -14.04
C LEU A 54 4.22 -5.10 -14.85
N SER A 55 4.88 -6.26 -14.80
CA SER A 55 4.39 -7.41 -15.55
C SER A 55 2.89 -7.57 -15.24
N ARG A 56 2.10 -7.95 -16.24
CA ARG A 56 0.67 -8.29 -16.05
C ARG A 56 0.45 -9.41 -15.01
N GLU A 57 1.54 -9.92 -14.44
CA GLU A 57 1.65 -10.99 -13.48
C GLU A 57 1.75 -10.50 -12.03
N LEU A 58 1.72 -9.18 -11.73
CA LEU A 58 1.51 -8.74 -10.35
C LEU A 58 0.10 -9.15 -9.92
N GLN A 59 0.00 -10.37 -9.43
CA GLN A 59 -1.15 -10.89 -8.71
C GLN A 59 -1.33 -10.08 -7.42
N GLU A 60 -2.56 -10.10 -6.90
CA GLU A 60 -2.87 -9.53 -5.61
C GLU A 60 -1.85 -10.00 -4.56
N ARG A 61 -1.19 -9.04 -3.91
CA ARG A 61 -0.28 -9.30 -2.79
C ARG A 61 -0.97 -8.84 -1.52
N ARG A 62 -0.90 -9.66 -0.47
CA ARG A 62 -1.44 -9.34 0.85
C ARG A 62 -0.36 -9.49 1.89
N TRP A 63 -0.27 -8.51 2.80
CA TRP A 63 0.64 -8.56 3.94
C TRP A 63 -0.13 -8.30 5.25
N PRO A 64 -0.25 -9.29 6.15
CA PRO A 64 -0.94 -9.11 7.42
C PRO A 64 -0.13 -8.26 8.38
N PHE A 65 -0.81 -7.44 9.19
CA PHE A 65 -0.18 -6.62 10.22
C PHE A 65 -0.93 -6.68 11.55
N ARG A 66 -0.23 -6.29 12.62
CA ARG A 66 -0.81 -5.90 13.90
C ARG A 66 -0.52 -4.44 14.19
N LEU A 67 -1.46 -3.76 14.85
CA LEU A 67 -1.25 -2.40 15.33
C LEU A 67 -0.50 -2.43 16.66
N LYS A 68 0.61 -1.70 16.78
CA LYS A 68 1.32 -1.55 18.04
C LYS A 68 0.42 -0.87 19.06
N ARG A 69 0.44 -1.37 20.30
CA ARG A 69 -0.28 -0.79 21.47
C ARG A 69 -1.81 -0.76 21.35
N ARG A 70 -2.38 -1.21 20.23
CA ARG A 70 -3.82 -1.38 20.00
C ARG A 70 -4.04 -2.86 19.71
N ARG A 71 -5.10 -3.49 20.23
CA ARG A 71 -5.43 -4.89 19.88
C ARG A 71 -5.95 -5.05 18.45
N GLY A 72 -5.54 -4.15 17.55
CA GLY A 72 -6.01 -4.12 16.18
C GLY A 72 -5.15 -4.98 15.27
N VAL A 73 -5.80 -5.65 14.34
CA VAL A 73 -5.15 -6.48 13.32
C VAL A 73 -5.79 -6.19 11.97
N GLY A 74 -5.03 -6.43 10.92
CA GLY A 74 -5.45 -6.10 9.57
C GLY A 74 -4.45 -6.57 8.54
N TYR A 75 -4.53 -5.99 7.36
CA TYR A 75 -3.62 -6.28 6.27
C TYR A 75 -3.48 -5.08 5.34
N PHE A 76 -2.32 -4.99 4.70
CA PHE A 76 -2.17 -4.27 3.45
C PHE A 76 -2.46 -5.22 2.30
N VAL A 77 -2.99 -4.69 1.20
CA VAL A 77 -3.16 -5.42 -0.05
C VAL A 77 -2.87 -4.51 -1.23
N CYS A 78 -2.24 -5.03 -2.28
CA CYS A 78 -2.13 -4.32 -3.55
C CYS A 78 -2.42 -5.24 -4.74
N TRP A 79 -2.95 -4.66 -5.81
CA TRP A 79 -3.25 -5.35 -7.07
C TRP A 79 -3.13 -4.39 -8.24
N LEU A 80 -2.86 -4.93 -9.42
CA LEU A 80 -2.94 -4.17 -10.67
C LEU A 80 -4.38 -4.09 -11.15
N GLU A 81 -4.80 -2.88 -11.51
CA GLU A 81 -6.04 -2.62 -12.23
C GLU A 81 -5.70 -1.77 -13.47
N GLU A 82 -5.73 -2.41 -14.64
CA GLU A 82 -5.31 -1.85 -15.93
C GLU A 82 -3.88 -1.27 -15.93
N ARG A 83 -3.74 0.04 -15.64
CA ARG A 83 -2.48 0.81 -15.59
C ARG A 83 -2.23 1.46 -14.24
N SER A 84 -3.05 1.12 -13.26
CA SER A 84 -2.97 1.62 -11.91
C SER A 84 -2.58 0.49 -10.98
N LEU A 85 -1.77 0.82 -9.98
CA LEU A 85 -1.59 -0.03 -8.83
C LEU A 85 -2.56 0.46 -7.75
N CYS A 86 -3.46 -0.42 -7.32
CA CYS A 86 -4.34 -0.15 -6.21
C CYS A 86 -3.67 -0.63 -4.92
N LEU A 87 -3.76 0.16 -3.86
CA LEU A 87 -3.18 -0.13 -2.55
C LEU A 87 -4.23 0.15 -1.48
N GLU A 88 -4.46 -0.82 -0.61
CA GLU A 88 -5.43 -0.70 0.47
C GLU A 88 -4.81 -1.14 1.80
N ALA A 89 -5.23 -0.48 2.88
CA ALA A 89 -5.03 -0.93 4.24
C ALA A 89 -6.40 -1.18 4.89
N VAL A 90 -6.59 -2.38 5.40
CA VAL A 90 -7.82 -2.81 6.06
C VAL A 90 -7.50 -3.25 7.48
N ILE A 91 -8.06 -2.54 8.46
CA ILE A 91 -8.05 -2.91 9.87
C ILE A 91 -9.33 -3.73 10.11
N GLU A 92 -9.18 -5.06 10.12
CA GLU A 92 -10.29 -6.01 10.29
C GLU A 92 -10.86 -5.99 11.71
N ARG A 93 -10.00 -5.70 12.71
CA ARG A 93 -10.41 -5.62 14.12
C ARG A 93 -9.74 -4.43 14.78
N GLY A 94 -10.49 -3.79 15.68
CA GLY A 94 -10.02 -2.63 16.44
C GLY A 94 -10.36 -1.30 15.78
N GLU A 95 -9.98 -0.21 16.43
CA GLU A 95 -10.26 1.14 15.96
C GLU A 95 -9.17 1.63 14.99
N CYS A 96 -9.59 2.19 13.85
CA CYS A 96 -8.69 2.85 12.91
C CYS A 96 -8.08 4.11 13.55
N PRO A 97 -6.76 4.15 13.78
CA PRO A 97 -6.09 5.31 14.39
C PRO A 97 -6.24 6.55 13.53
N ALA A 98 -6.49 7.74 14.12
CA ALA A 98 -6.68 9.00 13.40
C ALA A 98 -5.54 9.33 12.42
N ASP A 99 -4.30 9.00 12.78
CA ASP A 99 -3.14 9.10 11.90
C ASP A 99 -2.56 7.71 11.62
N LEU A 100 -2.39 7.40 10.33
CA LEU A 100 -1.77 6.15 9.89
C LEU A 100 -0.31 6.43 9.56
N VAL A 101 0.59 5.97 10.43
CA VAL A 101 2.03 6.10 10.27
C VAL A 101 2.70 4.72 10.34
N PRO A 102 3.83 4.51 9.63
CA PRO A 102 4.50 3.20 9.56
C PRO A 102 4.79 2.57 10.92
N GLU A 103 5.11 3.40 11.92
CA GLU A 103 5.52 2.97 13.25
C GLU A 103 4.41 2.22 13.99
N LEU A 104 3.16 2.35 13.56
CA LEU A 104 2.01 1.65 14.12
C LEU A 104 1.92 0.19 13.69
N PHE A 105 2.59 -0.24 12.62
CA PHE A 105 2.40 -1.57 12.05
C PHE A 105 3.56 -2.51 12.39
N THR A 106 3.26 -3.79 12.64
CA THR A 106 4.23 -4.89 12.84
C THR A 106 3.79 -6.15 12.16
#